data_AF-A0AAJ0CCP1-F1
#
_entry.id   AF-A0AAJ0CCP1-F1
#
_cell.length_a   1.000
_cell.length_b   1.000
_cell.length_c   1.000
_cell.angle_alpha   90.00
_cell.angle_beta   90.00
_cell.angle_gamma   90.00
#
_symmetry.space_group_name_H-M   'P 1'
#
loop_
_entity.id
_entity.type
_entity.pdbx_description
1 polymer ?
#
loop_
_entity_poly.entity_id
_entity_poly.type
_entity_poly.pdbx_seq_one_letter_code
_entity_poly.pdbx_strand_id
1 'polypeptide(L)'
;MALRRVLAALDFLHGPVNLTHSGVHAGNLLIGIKDESQLAEFEEAELVRPSSRKVANGITVHVSQFMLESFGPLYLCDFGEARVGTHHEGIANPIQYRAPEIILGMSWVHAVDMWSIGILAWDLLEPESLFHLYDANDTARNEAHHLANMVALLGPPPLEFLKRSLKSREYWNENGEWRGIVPISMDRTLDSLPKSSEGGDKDVFLDLIRGLLRWLPEERLNSYEAFSQPWVSG
;
A
#
# COMPACT_ATOMS: atom_id res chain seq x y z
N MET A 1 8.94 -1.63 -13.75
CA MET A 1 7.89 -2.19 -14.64
C MET A 1 6.54 -2.42 -13.95
N ALA A 2 6.52 -3.04 -12.76
CA ALA A 2 5.29 -3.32 -12.00
C ALA A 2 4.47 -2.07 -11.65
N LEU A 3 5.08 -1.11 -10.94
CA LEU A 3 4.40 0.09 -10.45
C LEU A 3 3.83 0.97 -11.57
N ARG A 4 4.50 1.01 -12.74
CA ARG A 4 4.05 1.78 -13.92
C ARG A 4 2.65 1.40 -14.37
N ARG A 5 2.31 0.11 -14.36
CA ARG A 5 0.99 -0.38 -14.78
C ARG A 5 -0.10 0.02 -13.80
N VAL A 6 0.20 -0.09 -12.50
CA VAL A 6 -0.73 0.31 -11.45
C VAL A 6 -0.95 1.82 -11.46
N LEU A 7 0.10 2.62 -11.61
CA LEU A 7 0.00 4.08 -11.71
C LEU A 7 -0.81 4.52 -12.93
N ALA A 8 -0.61 3.89 -14.09
CA ALA A 8 -1.42 4.18 -15.28
C ALA A 8 -2.90 3.81 -15.10
N ALA A 9 -3.20 2.72 -14.37
CA ALA A 9 -4.56 2.37 -14.02
C ALA A 9 -5.17 3.42 -13.07
N LEU A 10 -4.46 3.80 -12.01
CA LEU A 10 -4.92 4.83 -11.07
C LEU A 10 -5.13 6.18 -11.76
N ASP A 11 -4.27 6.57 -12.70
CA ASP A 11 -4.44 7.81 -13.46
C ASP A 11 -5.78 7.84 -14.23
N PHE A 12 -6.11 6.72 -14.88
CA PHE A 12 -7.40 6.55 -15.55
C PHE A 12 -8.57 6.57 -14.56
N LEU A 13 -8.43 5.95 -13.39
CA LEU A 13 -9.48 5.91 -12.37
C LEU A 13 -9.72 7.28 -11.73
N HIS A 14 -8.66 7.96 -11.30
CA HIS A 14 -8.71 9.23 -10.58
C HIS A 14 -9.14 10.38 -11.48
N GLY A 15 -8.66 10.41 -12.74
CA GLY A 15 -8.98 11.47 -13.69
C GLY A 15 -10.32 11.23 -14.40
N PRO A 16 -10.33 10.50 -15.54
CA PRO A 16 -11.54 10.30 -16.35
C PRO A 16 -12.75 9.69 -15.63
N VAL A 17 -12.53 8.72 -14.73
CA VAL A 17 -13.62 7.97 -14.09
C VAL A 17 -14.08 8.62 -12.78
N ASN A 18 -13.22 9.42 -12.15
CA ASN A 18 -13.42 9.99 -10.82
C ASN A 18 -13.79 8.91 -9.77
N LEU A 19 -12.96 7.87 -9.71
CA LEU A 19 -13.10 6.72 -8.82
C LEU A 19 -11.82 6.51 -8.00
N THR A 20 -11.95 6.43 -6.67
CA THR A 20 -10.87 5.98 -5.79
C THR A 20 -10.97 4.46 -5.62
N HIS A 21 -9.86 3.74 -5.77
CA HIS A 21 -9.82 2.28 -5.58
C HIS A 21 -9.98 1.92 -4.10
N SER A 22 -9.26 2.63 -3.22
CA SER A 22 -9.28 2.51 -1.76
C SER A 22 -8.86 1.15 -1.18
N GLY A 23 -8.50 0.18 -2.02
CA GLY A 23 -7.98 -1.13 -1.65
C GLY A 23 -6.65 -1.49 -2.31
N VAL A 24 -5.77 -0.53 -2.61
CA VAL A 24 -4.49 -0.83 -3.28
C VAL A 24 -3.52 -1.53 -2.32
N HIS A 25 -3.11 -2.76 -2.66
CA HIS A 25 -2.03 -3.52 -2.01
C HIS A 25 -1.63 -4.70 -2.93
N ALA A 26 -0.54 -5.40 -2.59
CA ALA A 26 0.01 -6.47 -3.44
C ALA A 26 -0.99 -7.62 -3.72
N GLY A 27 -1.88 -7.92 -2.76
CA GLY A 27 -2.92 -8.94 -2.91
C GLY A 27 -4.00 -8.61 -3.96
N ASN A 28 -4.15 -7.34 -4.32
CA ASN A 28 -5.10 -6.86 -5.33
C ASN A 28 -4.42 -6.58 -6.69
N LEU A 29 -3.26 -7.21 -6.92
CA LEU A 29 -2.54 -7.18 -8.19
C LEU A 29 -2.50 -8.58 -8.80
N LEU A 30 -3.16 -8.74 -9.95
CA LEU A 30 -3.07 -9.97 -10.72
C LEU A 30 -1.87 -9.92 -11.66
N ILE A 31 -1.10 -11.01 -11.67
CA ILE A 31 -0.02 -11.21 -12.63
C ILE A 31 -0.62 -11.90 -13.85
N GLY A 32 -0.60 -11.23 -14.99
CA GLY A 32 -1.00 -11.81 -16.26
C GLY A 32 -0.06 -12.94 -16.69
N ILE A 33 -0.60 -13.92 -17.41
CA ILE A 33 0.19 -14.97 -18.05
C ILE A 33 0.58 -14.47 -19.44
N LYS A 34 1.87 -14.60 -19.80
CA LYS A 34 2.38 -14.15 -21.10
C LYS A 34 2.26 -15.22 -22.17
N ASP A 35 2.47 -16.47 -21.79
CA ASP A 35 2.38 -17.62 -22.67
C ASP A 35 1.34 -18.60 -22.14
N GLU A 36 0.22 -18.73 -22.85
CA GLU A 36 -0.87 -19.62 -22.45
C GLU A 36 -0.48 -21.10 -22.53
N SER A 37 0.62 -21.46 -23.22
CA SER A 37 1.14 -22.83 -23.22
C SER A 37 1.48 -23.31 -21.80
N GLN A 38 1.84 -22.38 -20.91
CA GLN A 38 2.11 -22.66 -19.48
C GLN A 38 0.87 -23.24 -18.76
N LEU A 39 -0.34 -22.87 -19.19
CA LEU A 39 -1.57 -23.43 -18.64
C LEU A 39 -1.77 -24.88 -19.07
N ALA A 40 -1.44 -25.21 -20.33
CA ALA A 40 -1.52 -26.56 -20.85
C ALA A 40 -0.46 -27.49 -20.21
N GLU A 41 0.77 -26.99 -20.03
CA GLU A 41 1.82 -27.72 -19.31
C GLU A 41 1.45 -27.95 -17.84
N PHE A 42 0.86 -26.95 -17.19
CA PHE A 42 0.34 -27.10 -15.84
C PHE A 42 -0.78 -28.14 -15.74
N GLU A 43 -1.74 -28.11 -16.67
CA GLU A 43 -2.82 -29.10 -16.71
C GLU A 43 -2.27 -30.53 -16.86
N GLU A 44 -1.35 -30.73 -17.81
CA GLU A 44 -0.70 -32.03 -18.02
C GLU A 44 0.10 -32.47 -16.78
N ALA A 45 0.83 -31.55 -16.14
CA ALA A 45 1.56 -31.83 -14.91
C ALA A 45 0.63 -32.25 -13.75
N GLU A 46 -0.52 -31.57 -13.59
CA GLU A 46 -1.51 -31.90 -12.56
C GLU A 46 -2.23 -33.22 -12.86
N LEU A 47 -2.41 -33.60 -14.13
CA LEU A 47 -2.92 -34.91 -14.54
C LEU A 47 -1.93 -36.04 -14.21
N VAL A 48 -0.65 -35.84 -14.54
CA VAL A 48 0.42 -36.84 -14.35
C VAL A 48 0.81 -36.96 -12.88
N ARG A 49 0.89 -35.83 -12.16
CA ARG A 49 1.30 -35.75 -10.74
C ARG A 49 0.36 -34.80 -10.00
N PRO A 50 -0.81 -35.28 -9.55
CA PRO A 50 -1.79 -34.47 -8.86
C PRO A 50 -1.22 -33.80 -7.61
N SER A 51 -1.54 -32.52 -7.44
CA SER A 51 -1.21 -31.79 -6.24
C SER A 51 -1.85 -32.41 -5.00
N SER A 52 -1.14 -32.31 -3.87
CA SER A 52 -1.72 -32.60 -2.57
C SER A 52 -3.02 -31.80 -2.40
N ARG A 53 -4.08 -32.48 -1.98
CA ARG A 53 -5.41 -31.88 -1.83
C ARG A 53 -6.10 -32.39 -0.58
N LYS A 54 -6.95 -31.56 0.01
CA LYS A 54 -7.86 -31.95 1.09
C LYS A 54 -9.30 -31.69 0.68
N VAL A 55 -10.21 -32.53 1.17
CA VAL A 55 -11.65 -32.31 1.01
C VAL A 55 -12.20 -31.86 2.36
N ALA A 56 -12.81 -30.69 2.41
CA ALA A 56 -13.46 -30.15 3.60
C ALA A 56 -14.81 -29.55 3.22
N ASN A 57 -15.89 -29.97 3.87
CA ASN A 57 -17.25 -29.49 3.62
C ASN A 57 -17.69 -29.60 2.14
N GLY A 58 -17.28 -30.66 1.45
CA GLY A 58 -17.58 -30.86 0.02
C GLY A 58 -16.75 -30.00 -0.94
N ILE A 59 -15.83 -29.18 -0.42
CA ILE A 59 -14.90 -28.38 -1.22
C ILE A 59 -13.55 -29.10 -1.25
N THR A 60 -13.02 -29.31 -2.46
CA THR A 60 -11.65 -29.77 -2.66
C THR A 60 -10.72 -28.57 -2.70
N VAL A 61 -9.75 -28.53 -1.79
CA VAL A 61 -8.73 -27.49 -1.72
C VAL A 61 -7.40 -28.13 -2.14
N HIS A 62 -6.80 -27.59 -3.19
CA HIS A 62 -5.50 -28.01 -3.72
C HIS A 62 -4.38 -27.15 -3.12
N VAL A 63 -3.21 -27.73 -2.94
CA VAL A 63 -1.99 -26.96 -2.63
C VAL A 63 -1.63 -26.09 -3.83
N SER A 64 -1.31 -24.82 -3.58
CA SER A 64 -0.88 -23.89 -4.61
C SER A 64 0.43 -24.35 -5.27
N GLN A 65 0.45 -24.38 -6.59
CA GLN A 65 1.61 -24.67 -7.41
C GLN A 65 2.15 -23.36 -8.02
N PHE A 66 3.47 -23.22 -8.08
CA PHE A 66 4.09 -22.06 -8.71
C PHE A 66 4.15 -22.31 -10.22
N MET A 67 3.42 -21.49 -11.01
CA MET A 67 3.35 -21.62 -12.48
C MET A 67 4.21 -20.59 -13.25
N LEU A 68 5.00 -19.78 -12.55
CA LEU A 68 5.61 -18.59 -13.16
C LEU A 68 7.00 -18.88 -13.72
N GLU A 69 7.06 -19.34 -14.97
CA GLU A 69 8.30 -19.28 -15.77
C GLU A 69 8.51 -17.89 -16.40
N SER A 70 7.43 -17.12 -16.60
CA SER A 70 7.51 -15.73 -17.08
C SER A 70 6.39 -14.85 -16.52
N PHE A 71 6.73 -13.60 -16.15
CA PHE A 71 5.77 -12.62 -15.65
C PHE A 71 5.14 -11.84 -16.80
N GLY A 72 3.81 -11.88 -16.93
CA GLY A 72 3.06 -10.98 -17.79
C GLY A 72 2.75 -9.63 -17.10
N PRO A 73 1.89 -8.80 -17.70
CA PRO A 73 1.53 -7.49 -17.15
C PRO A 73 0.78 -7.61 -15.81
N LEU A 74 0.96 -6.61 -14.93
CA LEU A 74 0.16 -6.49 -13.72
C LEU A 74 -1.17 -5.78 -13.99
N TYR A 75 -2.24 -6.32 -13.41
CA TYR A 75 -3.57 -5.74 -13.45
C TYR A 75 -4.06 -5.42 -12.04
N LEU A 76 -4.51 -4.18 -11.84
CA LEU A 76 -5.23 -3.80 -10.62
C LEU A 76 -6.62 -4.45 -10.66
N CYS A 77 -7.00 -5.13 -9.58
CA CYS A 77 -8.27 -5.82 -9.45
C CYS A 77 -8.94 -5.53 -8.11
N ASP A 78 -10.13 -6.10 -7.93
CA ASP A 78 -10.95 -6.00 -6.72
C ASP A 78 -11.38 -4.57 -6.36
N PHE A 79 -12.45 -4.13 -7.04
CA PHE A 79 -13.09 -2.83 -6.82
C PHE A 79 -14.20 -2.90 -5.77
N GLY A 80 -14.23 -3.93 -4.91
CA GLY A 80 -15.27 -4.10 -3.88
C GLY A 80 -15.35 -2.94 -2.90
N GLU A 81 -14.24 -2.27 -2.64
CA GLU A 81 -14.13 -1.10 -1.75
C GLU A 81 -14.11 0.23 -2.52
N ALA A 82 -14.16 0.20 -3.86
CA ALA A 82 -13.99 1.40 -4.67
C ALA A 82 -15.14 2.39 -4.48
N ARG A 83 -14.83 3.69 -4.59
CA ARG A 83 -15.80 4.78 -4.38
C ARG A 83 -15.77 5.77 -5.51
N VAL A 84 -16.96 6.11 -6.01
CA VAL A 84 -17.16 7.12 -7.07
C VAL A 84 -17.38 8.48 -6.44
N GLY A 85 -16.68 9.50 -6.93
CA GLY A 85 -16.77 10.87 -6.44
C GLY A 85 -15.42 11.46 -6.05
N THR A 86 -15.44 12.71 -5.59
CA THR A 86 -14.23 13.44 -5.21
C THR A 86 -13.94 13.41 -3.72
N HIS A 87 -14.97 13.23 -2.88
CA HIS A 87 -14.85 13.25 -1.43
C HIS A 87 -15.57 12.07 -0.81
N HIS A 88 -14.91 11.43 0.15
CA HIS A 88 -15.39 10.24 0.82
C HIS A 88 -15.15 10.32 2.33
N GLU A 89 -15.94 9.58 3.09
CA GLU A 89 -15.84 9.49 4.55
C GLU A 89 -15.84 8.04 5.01
N GLY A 90 -15.43 7.81 6.26
CA GLY A 90 -15.40 6.48 6.85
C GLY A 90 -14.18 5.66 6.46
N ILE A 91 -14.19 4.39 6.85
CA ILE A 91 -13.03 3.50 6.78
C ILE A 91 -12.77 3.07 5.33
N ALA A 92 -11.50 3.14 4.93
CA ALA A 92 -10.95 2.63 3.69
C ALA A 92 -9.54 2.10 3.95
N ASN A 93 -8.97 1.41 2.95
CA ASN A 93 -7.70 0.70 3.00
C ASN A 93 -7.58 -0.38 4.10
N PRO A 94 -6.87 -1.48 3.82
CA PRO A 94 -6.38 -2.37 4.87
C PRO A 94 -5.51 -1.60 5.87
N ILE A 95 -5.52 -2.00 7.15
CA ILE A 95 -4.83 -1.27 8.24
C ILE A 95 -3.36 -0.96 7.91
N GLN A 96 -2.63 -1.90 7.29
CA GLN A 96 -1.22 -1.73 6.94
C GLN A 96 -0.97 -0.72 5.81
N TYR A 97 -1.99 -0.44 4.99
CA TYR A 97 -1.94 0.50 3.86
C TYR A 97 -2.73 1.77 4.15
N ARG A 98 -3.23 1.96 5.38
CA ARG A 98 -4.21 3.00 5.68
C ARG A 98 -3.54 4.36 5.82
N ALA A 99 -4.03 5.31 5.02
CA ALA A 99 -3.58 6.69 5.07
C ALA A 99 -3.91 7.36 6.43
N PRO A 100 -3.09 8.33 6.89
CA PRO A 100 -3.26 8.96 8.21
C PRO A 100 -4.61 9.69 8.35
N GLU A 101 -5.11 10.30 7.29
CA GLU A 101 -6.41 10.99 7.27
C GLU A 101 -7.57 10.02 7.53
N ILE A 102 -7.49 8.76 7.07
CA ILE A 102 -8.50 7.75 7.34
C ILE A 102 -8.41 7.29 8.80
N ILE A 103 -7.20 7.05 9.32
CA ILE A 103 -7.00 6.67 10.74
C ILE A 103 -7.59 7.75 11.64
N LEU A 104 -7.39 9.02 11.28
CA LEU A 104 -7.87 10.17 12.04
C LEU A 104 -9.33 10.54 11.73
N GLY A 105 -10.05 9.74 10.94
CA GLY A 105 -11.48 9.94 10.67
C GLY A 105 -11.80 11.22 9.91
N MET A 106 -10.86 11.72 9.11
CA MET A 106 -11.07 12.84 8.21
C MET A 106 -11.76 12.39 6.92
N SER A 107 -12.37 13.34 6.20
CA SER A 107 -12.74 13.10 4.81
C SER A 107 -11.49 12.90 3.95
N TRP A 108 -11.59 12.06 2.93
CA TRP A 108 -10.48 11.70 2.07
C TRP A 108 -10.86 11.71 0.58
N VAL A 109 -9.83 11.68 -0.27
CA VAL A 109 -9.90 11.78 -1.73
C VAL A 109 -8.97 10.74 -2.37
N HIS A 110 -8.82 10.74 -3.70
CA HIS A 110 -7.94 9.82 -4.46
C HIS A 110 -6.51 9.65 -3.91
N ALA A 111 -5.98 10.66 -3.21
CA ALA A 111 -4.65 10.66 -2.60
C ALA A 111 -4.40 9.52 -1.58
N VAL A 112 -5.45 8.85 -1.08
CA VAL A 112 -5.30 7.65 -0.25
C VAL A 112 -4.75 6.46 -1.03
N ASP A 113 -5.06 6.35 -2.33
CA ASP A 113 -4.46 5.33 -3.18
C ASP A 113 -2.96 5.60 -3.38
N MET A 114 -2.57 6.87 -3.50
CA MET A 114 -1.16 7.25 -3.65
C MET A 114 -0.34 6.96 -2.40
N TRP A 115 -0.93 7.11 -1.20
CA TRP A 115 -0.33 6.63 0.04
C TRP A 115 -0.09 5.11 0.00
N SER A 116 -1.12 4.35 -0.37
CA SER A 116 -1.02 2.89 -0.52
C SER A 116 0.01 2.47 -1.58
N ILE A 117 0.19 3.25 -2.65
CA ILE A 117 1.24 3.05 -3.66
C ILE A 117 2.64 3.21 -3.05
N GLY A 118 2.86 4.18 -2.16
CA GLY A 118 4.14 4.33 -1.45
C GLY A 118 4.50 3.08 -0.64
N ILE A 119 3.52 2.53 0.07
CA ILE A 119 3.70 1.30 0.87
C ILE A 119 3.89 0.08 -0.04
N LEU A 120 3.10 -0.02 -1.12
CA LEU A 120 3.26 -1.08 -2.11
C LEU A 120 4.65 -1.05 -2.77
N ALA A 121 5.13 0.13 -3.16
CA ALA A 121 6.47 0.27 -3.76
C ALA A 121 7.57 -0.21 -2.80
N TRP A 122 7.41 0.06 -1.51
CA TRP A 122 8.26 -0.48 -0.45
C TRP A 122 8.19 -2.00 -0.35
N ASP A 123 6.99 -2.57 -0.20
CA ASP A 123 6.81 -4.02 -0.03
C ASP A 123 7.28 -4.84 -1.23
N LEU A 124 7.30 -4.25 -2.43
CA LEU A 124 7.82 -4.89 -3.64
C LEU A 124 9.35 -4.97 -3.67
N LEU A 125 10.05 -4.12 -2.92
CA LEU A 125 11.51 -3.99 -2.96
C LEU A 125 12.18 -4.53 -1.70
N GLU A 126 11.58 -4.26 -0.54
CA GLU A 126 12.16 -4.56 0.76
C GLU A 126 11.50 -5.79 1.38
N PRO A 127 12.26 -6.67 2.04
CA PRO A 127 11.73 -7.89 2.64
C PRO A 127 10.87 -7.62 3.89
N GLU A 128 11.06 -6.47 4.53
CA GLU A 128 10.31 -6.04 5.71
C GLU A 128 9.33 -4.94 5.33
N SER A 129 8.06 -5.13 5.66
CA SER A 129 7.03 -4.12 5.39
C SER A 129 7.27 -2.82 6.14
N LEU A 130 6.83 -1.72 5.52
CA LEU A 130 6.95 -0.39 6.12
C LEU A 130 6.01 -0.25 7.35
N PHE A 131 4.88 -0.95 7.36
CA PHE A 131 3.95 -0.98 8.48
C PHE A 131 3.41 -2.39 8.74
N HIS A 132 3.28 -2.75 10.01
CA HIS A 132 2.83 -4.08 10.43
C HIS A 132 1.46 -4.05 11.09
N LEU A 133 0.73 -5.17 11.01
CA LEU A 133 -0.40 -5.45 11.90
C LEU A 133 0.14 -6.04 13.20
N TYR A 134 -0.08 -5.37 14.32
CA TYR A 134 0.47 -5.74 15.63
C TYR A 134 -0.46 -6.69 16.40
N ASP A 135 -1.78 -6.46 16.32
CA ASP A 135 -2.78 -7.28 17.00
C ASP A 135 -4.03 -7.43 16.14
N ALA A 136 -4.37 -8.64 15.69
CA ALA A 136 -5.53 -8.86 14.83
C ALA A 136 -6.87 -8.46 15.46
N ASN A 137 -6.95 -8.34 16.79
CA ASN A 137 -8.18 -8.07 17.52
C ASN A 137 -8.25 -6.65 18.11
N ASP A 138 -7.18 -5.85 18.05
CA ASP A 138 -7.13 -4.51 18.65
C ASP A 138 -6.82 -3.43 17.60
N THR A 139 -7.88 -2.94 16.95
CA THR A 139 -7.77 -1.89 15.93
C THR A 139 -7.19 -0.60 16.50
N ALA A 140 -7.60 -0.16 17.70
CA ALA A 140 -7.16 1.10 18.28
C ALA A 140 -5.65 1.07 18.57
N ARG A 141 -5.15 -0.05 19.09
CA ARG A 141 -3.72 -0.25 19.31
C ARG A 141 -2.95 -0.33 17.99
N ASN A 142 -3.49 -0.96 16.94
CA ASN A 142 -2.84 -0.93 15.64
C ASN A 142 -2.75 0.48 15.06
N GLU A 143 -3.84 1.26 15.14
CA GLU A 143 -3.87 2.65 14.69
C GLU A 143 -2.81 3.49 15.43
N ALA A 144 -2.68 3.30 16.75
CA ALA A 144 -1.64 3.96 17.55
C ALA A 144 -0.22 3.59 17.11
N HIS A 145 0.06 2.30 16.86
CA HIS A 145 1.37 1.89 16.35
C HIS A 145 1.63 2.43 14.94
N HIS A 146 0.61 2.44 14.09
CA HIS A 146 0.71 2.88 12.72
C HIS A 146 1.07 4.37 12.67
N LEU A 147 0.38 5.22 13.44
CA LEU A 147 0.69 6.64 13.58
C LEU A 147 2.08 6.88 14.22
N ALA A 148 2.47 6.11 15.25
CA ALA A 148 3.79 6.24 15.86
C ALA A 148 4.92 5.95 14.86
N ASN A 149 4.73 4.92 14.02
CA ASN A 149 5.65 4.60 12.92
C ASN A 149 5.68 5.68 11.85
N MET A 150 4.53 6.25 11.47
CA MET A 150 4.50 7.38 10.54
C MET A 150 5.32 8.57 11.09
N VAL A 151 5.23 8.87 12.39
CA VAL A 151 6.03 9.94 13.01
C VAL A 151 7.52 9.61 13.02
N ALA A 152 7.90 8.36 13.30
CA ALA A 152 9.29 7.93 13.22
C ALA A 152 9.88 8.10 11.81
N LEU A 153 9.10 7.77 10.78
CA LEU A 153 9.53 7.79 9.39
C LEU A 153 9.51 9.18 8.75
N LEU A 154 8.45 9.95 9.00
CA LEU A 154 8.15 11.21 8.31
C LEU A 154 8.43 12.45 9.17
N GLY A 155 8.72 12.27 10.45
CA GLY A 155 8.68 13.34 11.44
C GLY A 155 7.25 13.70 11.87
N PRO A 156 7.08 14.66 12.79
CA PRO A 156 5.77 15.05 13.29
C PRO A 156 4.88 15.66 12.19
N PRO A 157 3.57 15.39 12.21
CA PRO A 157 2.64 16.01 11.27
C PRO A 157 2.57 17.53 11.47
N PRO A 158 2.32 18.30 10.39
CA PRO A 158 2.01 19.72 10.51
C PRO A 158 0.79 19.97 11.40
N LEU A 159 0.81 21.06 12.18
CA LEU A 159 -0.32 21.42 13.06
C LEU A 159 -1.62 21.63 12.29
N GLU A 160 -1.54 22.13 11.05
CA GLU A 160 -2.72 22.31 10.21
C GLU A 160 -3.40 20.98 9.86
N PHE A 161 -2.62 19.91 9.66
CA PHE A 161 -3.17 18.58 9.42
C PHE A 161 -3.87 18.07 10.69
N LEU A 162 -3.22 18.18 11.85
CA LEU A 162 -3.80 17.76 13.12
C LEU A 162 -5.13 18.47 13.44
N LYS A 163 -5.24 19.77 13.10
CA LYS A 163 -6.45 20.57 13.32
C LYS A 163 -7.65 20.13 12.47
N ARG A 164 -7.46 19.33 11.41
CA ARG A 164 -8.54 18.83 10.55
C ARG A 164 -9.42 17.78 11.24
N SER A 165 -8.97 17.19 12.36
CA SER A 165 -9.74 16.18 13.09
C SER A 165 -9.65 16.35 14.60
N LEU A 166 -10.78 16.16 15.28
CA LEU A 166 -10.82 16.04 16.74
C LEU A 166 -10.16 14.75 17.24
N LYS A 167 -10.19 13.67 16.44
CA LYS A 167 -9.55 12.38 16.78
C LYS A 167 -8.04 12.51 16.95
N SER A 168 -7.40 13.49 16.29
CA SER A 168 -5.99 13.82 16.48
C SER A 168 -5.60 14.05 17.95
N ARG A 169 -6.55 14.53 18.78
CA ARG A 169 -6.32 14.81 20.21
C ARG A 169 -6.11 13.54 21.05
N GLU A 170 -6.42 12.37 20.51
CA GLU A 170 -6.12 11.08 21.14
C GLU A 170 -4.62 10.75 21.10
N TYR A 171 -3.89 11.30 20.12
CA TYR A 171 -2.50 10.95 19.84
C TYR A 171 -1.54 12.13 19.96
N TRP A 172 -2.01 13.38 19.82
CA TRP A 172 -1.19 14.59 19.96
C TRP A 172 -1.87 15.63 20.86
N ASN A 173 -1.06 16.49 21.47
CA ASN A 173 -1.56 17.66 22.18
C ASN A 173 -1.74 18.87 21.25
N GLU A 174 -2.20 19.99 21.82
CA GLU A 174 -2.45 21.23 21.07
C GLU A 174 -1.19 21.84 20.43
N ASN A 175 0.00 21.49 20.94
CA ASN A 175 1.29 21.91 20.40
C ASN A 175 1.85 20.92 19.35
N GLY A 176 1.13 19.84 19.03
CA GLY A 176 1.58 18.82 18.08
C GLY A 176 2.57 17.81 18.67
N GLU A 177 2.70 17.75 19.99
CA GLU A 177 3.57 16.79 20.66
C GLU A 177 2.85 15.44 20.84
N TRP A 178 3.55 14.35 20.55
CA TRP A 178 3.02 13.00 20.66
C TRP A 178 2.65 12.63 22.10
N ARG A 179 1.45 12.08 22.27
CA ARG A 179 0.87 11.57 23.52
C ARG A 179 0.21 10.19 23.35
N GLY A 180 0.35 9.58 22.18
CA GLY A 180 -0.19 8.24 21.93
C GLY A 180 0.41 7.18 22.85
N ILE A 181 -0.36 6.13 23.12
CA ILE A 181 0.01 5.03 24.03
C ILE A 181 1.24 4.22 23.56
N VAL A 182 1.58 4.31 22.27
CA VAL A 182 2.75 3.64 21.67
C VAL A 182 3.89 4.65 21.58
N PRO A 183 5.08 4.36 22.12
CA PRO A 183 6.24 5.24 21.98
C PRO A 183 6.73 5.31 20.54
N ILE A 184 7.27 6.46 20.13
CA ILE A 184 7.90 6.64 18.82
C ILE A 184 9.30 6.01 18.87
N SER A 185 9.58 5.12 17.90
CA SER A 185 10.90 4.50 17.75
C SER A 185 11.89 5.49 17.15
N MET A 186 13.00 5.76 17.82
CA MET A 186 14.03 6.70 17.35
C MET A 186 15.10 6.05 16.45
N ASP A 187 15.15 4.72 16.42
CA ASP A 187 16.05 3.89 15.63
C ASP A 187 15.53 3.61 14.21
N ARG A 188 14.28 3.97 13.94
CA ARG A 188 13.58 3.66 12.69
C ARG A 188 13.41 4.89 11.83
N THR A 189 14.38 5.14 10.94
CA THR A 189 14.32 6.26 9.98
C THR A 189 14.20 5.74 8.55
N LEU A 190 13.54 6.50 7.67
CA LEU A 190 13.38 6.11 6.27
C LEU A 190 14.72 5.88 5.55
N ASP A 191 15.76 6.64 5.90
CA ASP A 191 17.10 6.52 5.31
C ASP A 191 17.87 5.26 5.74
N SER A 192 17.63 4.78 6.97
CA SER A 192 18.33 3.63 7.53
C SER A 192 17.67 2.29 7.21
N LEU A 193 16.44 2.30 6.70
CA LEU A 193 15.63 1.09 6.53
C LEU A 193 15.90 0.26 5.27
N PRO A 194 16.19 0.85 4.08
CA PRO A 194 16.38 0.04 2.89
C PRO A 194 17.60 -0.88 3.01
N LYS A 195 17.39 -2.18 2.82
CA LYS A 195 18.40 -3.25 2.86
C LYS A 195 18.68 -3.79 1.45
N SER A 196 17.70 -3.74 0.56
CA SER A 196 17.79 -4.34 -0.78
C SER A 196 18.49 -3.46 -1.82
N SER A 197 18.66 -2.17 -1.54
CA SER A 197 19.20 -1.18 -2.49
C SER A 197 20.55 -0.61 -2.00
N GLU A 198 21.59 -0.69 -2.84
CA GLU A 198 22.89 -0.08 -2.59
C GLU A 198 23.14 1.09 -3.55
N GLY A 199 23.81 2.15 -3.05
CA GLY A 199 24.25 3.28 -3.88
C GLY A 199 23.13 4.15 -4.44
N GLY A 200 23.31 4.69 -5.65
CA GLY A 200 22.45 5.73 -6.23
C GLY A 200 20.98 5.32 -6.46
N ASP A 201 20.69 4.03 -6.65
CA ASP A 201 19.32 3.55 -6.83
C ASP A 201 18.47 3.68 -5.55
N LYS A 202 19.13 3.63 -4.38
CA LYS A 202 18.49 3.81 -3.08
C LYS A 202 17.94 5.22 -2.92
N ASP A 203 18.73 6.24 -3.24
CA ASP A 203 18.31 7.64 -3.04
C ASP A 203 17.14 7.99 -3.95
N VAL A 204 17.20 7.55 -5.22
CA VAL A 204 16.12 7.76 -6.19
C VAL A 204 14.84 7.03 -5.78
N PHE A 205 14.95 5.84 -5.18
CA PHE A 205 13.81 5.14 -4.59
C PHE A 205 13.22 5.90 -3.40
N LEU A 206 14.07 6.35 -2.47
CA LEU A 206 13.63 7.08 -1.29
C LEU A 206 12.94 8.40 -1.65
N ASP A 207 13.36 9.08 -2.71
CA ASP A 207 12.70 10.29 -3.19
C ASP A 207 11.27 10.01 -3.70
N LEU A 208 11.04 8.89 -4.38
CA LEU A 208 9.69 8.43 -4.73
C LEU A 208 8.86 8.19 -3.46
N ILE A 209 9.39 7.47 -2.48
CA ILE A 209 8.68 7.17 -1.23
C ILE A 209 8.34 8.46 -0.46
N ARG A 210 9.27 9.41 -0.35
CA ARG A 210 9.03 10.73 0.26
C ARG A 210 7.99 11.54 -0.50
N GLY A 211 7.87 11.38 -1.81
CA GLY A 211 6.83 12.03 -2.60
C GLY A 211 5.43 11.45 -2.36
N LEU A 212 5.34 10.14 -2.10
CA LEU A 212 4.06 9.44 -1.90
C LEU A 212 3.59 9.46 -0.45
N LEU A 213 4.51 9.39 0.51
CA LEU A 213 4.21 9.35 1.95
C LEU A 213 4.34 10.74 2.57
N ARG A 214 3.31 11.56 2.37
CA ARG A 214 3.16 12.88 3.00
C ARG A 214 1.94 12.90 3.92
N TRP A 215 2.07 13.65 5.02
CA TRP A 215 0.98 13.88 5.97
C TRP A 215 -0.21 14.55 5.31
N LEU A 216 0.05 15.66 4.59
CA LEU A 216 -0.97 16.39 3.84
C LEU A 216 -1.28 15.64 2.54
N PRO A 217 -2.54 15.21 2.29
CA PRO A 217 -2.89 14.49 1.07
C PRO A 217 -2.60 15.28 -0.21
N GLU A 218 -2.75 16.60 -0.16
CA GLU A 218 -2.49 17.51 -1.29
C GLU A 218 -0.99 17.69 -1.64
N GLU A 219 -0.08 17.29 -0.76
CA GLU A 219 1.37 17.33 -1.02
C GLU A 219 1.90 16.02 -1.61
N ARG A 220 1.06 14.98 -1.69
CA ARG A 220 1.46 13.69 -2.27
C ARG A 220 1.53 13.80 -3.78
N LEU A 221 2.49 13.09 -4.37
CA LEU A 221 2.53 12.88 -5.81
C LEU A 221 1.20 12.28 -6.29
N ASN A 222 0.63 12.84 -7.34
CA ASN A 222 -0.47 12.19 -8.05
C ASN A 222 0.03 11.04 -8.94
N SER A 223 -0.89 10.27 -9.51
CA SER A 223 -0.60 9.12 -10.39
C SER A 223 0.36 9.45 -11.53
N TYR A 224 0.15 10.59 -12.19
CA TYR A 224 0.97 11.06 -13.31
C TYR A 224 2.37 11.48 -12.85
N GLU A 225 2.47 12.27 -11.80
CA GLU A 225 3.76 12.72 -11.25
C GLU A 225 4.60 11.55 -10.73
N ALA A 226 3.96 10.59 -10.05
CA ALA A 226 4.60 9.35 -9.60
C ALA A 226 5.06 8.49 -10.78
N PHE A 227 4.28 8.43 -11.87
CA PHE A 227 4.66 7.71 -13.08
C PHE A 227 5.94 8.28 -13.73
N SER A 228 6.13 9.60 -13.63
CA SER A 228 7.28 10.32 -14.16
C SER A 228 8.52 10.31 -13.24
N GLN A 229 8.44 9.72 -12.04
CA GLN A 229 9.59 9.66 -11.15
C GLN A 229 10.72 8.82 -11.74
N PRO A 230 12.00 9.21 -11.56
CA PRO A 230 13.12 8.51 -12.18
C PRO A 230 13.16 7.01 -11.85
N TRP A 231 12.90 6.62 -10.59
CA TRP A 231 12.83 5.21 -10.17
C TRP A 231 11.77 4.39 -10.93
N VAL A 232 10.65 5.02 -11.28
CA VAL A 232 9.54 4.38 -11.99
C VAL A 232 9.79 4.34 -13.50
N SER A 233 10.43 5.39 -14.02
CA SER A 233 10.65 5.59 -15.45
C SER A 233 11.89 4.88 -16.01
N GLY A 234 12.92 4.67 -15.18
CA GLY A 234 14.15 3.93 -15.48
C GLY A 234 13.91 2.43 -15.57
#